data_AF-A0A318CW18-F1
#
_entry.id   AF-A0A318CW18-F1
#
_cell.length_a   1.000
_cell.length_b   1.000
_cell.length_c   1.000
_cell.angle_alpha   90.00
_cell.angle_beta   90.00
_cell.angle_gamma   90.00
#
_symmetry.space_group_name_H-M   'P 1'
#
loop_
_entity.id
_entity.type
_entity.pdbx_description
1 polymer ?
#
loop_
_entity_poly.entity_id
_entity_poly.type
_entity_poly.pdbx_seq_one_letter_code
_entity_poly.pdbx_strand_id
1 'polypeptide(L)' 'MEDRSACAWPHADRWLSVDEIAAYLGIKRDTVYKWIAEKQMPAHRMGRLWKFRKEEVDEWVRGGGAHGAKAEKE' A
#
# COMPACT_ATOMS: atom_id res chain seq x y z
N MET A 1 -2.43 18.75 10.66
CA MET A 1 -1.03 18.40 10.37
C MET A 1 -1.08 16.96 9.86
N GLU A 2 -1.17 16.61 8.59
CA GLU A 2 -1.31 17.32 7.30
C GLU A 2 -2.60 16.77 6.66
N ASP A 3 -3.73 17.47 6.79
CA ASP A 3 -4.98 17.11 6.10
C ASP A 3 -5.32 18.26 5.16
N ARG A 4 -4.76 18.19 3.95
CA ARG A 4 -5.02 19.16 2.87
C ARG A 4 -4.41 18.72 1.55
N SER A 5 -4.76 17.52 1.09
CA SER A 5 -4.53 17.17 -0.32
C SER A 5 -5.52 16.11 -0.80
N ALA A 6 -6.80 16.32 -0.49
CA ALA A 6 -7.89 15.71 -1.24
C ALA A 6 -8.17 16.61 -2.46
N CYS A 7 -7.52 16.34 -3.60
CA CYS A 7 -8.07 16.49 -4.96
C CYS A 7 -6.95 16.34 -6.00
N ALA A 8 -6.68 15.10 -6.41
CA ALA A 8 -6.16 14.80 -7.73
C ALA A 8 -6.42 13.33 -8.06
N TRP A 9 -7.67 12.94 -8.27
CA TRP A 9 -7.96 11.74 -9.05
C TRP A 9 -8.72 12.12 -10.32
N PRO A 10 -7.95 12.48 -11.37
CA PRO A 10 -8.25 12.01 -12.71
C PRO A 10 -7.10 11.10 -13.17
N HIS A 11 -7.43 9.82 -13.36
CA HIS A 11 -6.62 8.79 -14.03
C HIS A 11 -5.42 8.20 -13.27
N ALA A 12 -5.71 7.37 -12.27
CA ALA A 12 -5.56 5.90 -12.27
C ALA A 12 -4.35 5.17 -12.93
N ASP A 13 -3.31 5.85 -13.44
CA ASP A 13 -2.09 5.20 -14.00
C ASP A 13 -0.80 5.75 -13.36
N ARG A 14 -0.89 6.21 -12.10
CA ARG A 14 0.26 6.78 -11.38
C ARG A 14 0.65 5.89 -10.23
N TRP A 15 1.91 5.49 -10.26
CA TRP A 15 2.64 4.86 -9.17
C TRP A 15 2.34 5.52 -7.81
N LEU A 16 1.66 4.76 -6.94
CA LEU A 16 1.26 5.19 -5.61
C LEU A 16 2.47 5.18 -4.67
N SER A 17 2.48 6.12 -3.74
CA SER A 17 3.48 6.18 -2.68
C SER A 17 3.03 5.32 -1.47
N VAL A 18 3.95 5.07 -0.53
CA VAL A 18 3.65 4.31 0.72
C VAL A 18 2.45 4.90 1.47
N ASP A 19 2.34 6.23 1.50
CA ASP A 19 1.26 6.95 2.17
C ASP A 19 -0.10 6.72 1.49
N GLU A 20 -0.14 6.76 0.16
CA GLU A 20 -1.36 6.56 -0.63
C GLU A 20 -1.85 5.11 -0.54
N ILE A 21 -0.96 4.11 -0.59
CA ILE A 21 -1.37 2.71 -0.45
C ILE A 21 -1.81 2.38 0.97
N ALA A 22 -1.19 3.01 1.97
CA ALA A 22 -1.60 2.91 3.36
C ALA A 22 -3.01 3.48 3.56
N ALA A 23 -3.28 4.67 3.01
CA ALA A 23 -4.61 5.30 3.03
C ALA A 23 -5.65 4.47 2.25
N TYR A 24 -5.26 3.90 1.10
CA TYR A 24 -6.13 3.05 0.29
C TYR A 24 -6.57 1.77 1.02
N LEU A 25 -5.65 1.11 1.72
CA LEU A 25 -5.93 -0.11 2.47
C LEU A 25 -6.44 0.15 3.91
N GLY A 26 -6.43 1.40 4.36
CA GLY A 26 -6.80 1.77 5.72
C GLY A 26 -5.81 1.29 6.80
N ILE A 27 -4.55 1.04 6.43
CA ILE A 27 -3.50 0.58 7.34
C ILE A 27 -2.48 1.68 7.61
N LYS A 28 -1.63 1.47 8.63
CA LYS A 28 -0.53 2.40 8.92
C LYS A 28 0.62 2.21 7.92
N ARG A 29 1.31 3.29 7.57
CA ARG A 29 2.55 3.26 6.76
C ARG A 29 3.59 2.28 7.31
N ASP A 30 3.68 2.19 8.64
CA ASP A 30 4.57 1.27 9.34
C ASP A 30 4.30 -0.19 8.96
N THR A 31 3.01 -0.55 8.83
CA THR A 31 2.58 -1.87 8.37
C THR A 31 2.96 -2.11 6.91
N VAL A 32 2.89 -1.09 6.05
CA VAL A 32 3.35 -1.19 4.66
C VAL A 32 4.85 -1.47 4.60
N TYR A 33 5.67 -0.76 5.38
CA TYR A 33 7.11 -1.05 5.47
C TYR A 33 7.40 -2.47 5.97
N LYS A 34 6.64 -2.96 6.96
CA LYS A 34 6.71 -4.35 7.40
C LYS A 34 6.34 -5.32 6.30
N TRP A 35 5.34 -5.02 5.47
CA TRP A 35 4.98 -5.89 4.35
C TRP A 35 6.02 -5.91 3.24
N ILE A 36 6.71 -4.79 2.98
CA ILE A 36 7.84 -4.77 2.04
C ILE A 36 8.98 -5.66 2.55
N ALA A 37 9.29 -5.61 3.85
CA ALA A 37 10.40 -6.33 4.45
C ALA A 37 10.09 -7.82 4.72
N GLU A 38 8.93 -8.13 5.28
CA GLU A 38 8.56 -9.48 5.76
C GLU A 38 7.75 -10.27 4.73
N LYS A 39 6.91 -9.58 3.95
CA LYS A 39 5.97 -10.22 3.04
C LYS A 39 6.27 -10.00 1.56
N GLN A 40 7.37 -9.32 1.26
CA GLN A 40 7.82 -9.01 -0.10
C GLN A 40 6.67 -8.47 -0.97
N MET A 41 5.93 -7.51 -0.41
CA MET A 41 4.87 -6.80 -1.11
C MET A 41 5.38 -6.29 -2.47
N PRO A 42 4.59 -6.38 -3.57
CA PRO A 42 5.02 -5.94 -4.89
C PRO A 42 5.24 -4.43 -4.92
N ALA A 43 6.50 -4.06 -4.66
CA ALA A 43 6.97 -2.70 -4.55
C ALA A 43 8.03 -2.48 -5.62
N HIS A 44 7.79 -1.52 -6.51
CA HIS A 44 8.74 -1.16 -7.56
C HIS A 44 9.72 -0.12 -7.03
N ARG A 45 11.01 -0.46 -7.05
CA ARG A 45 12.07 0.43 -6.59
C ARG A 45 12.47 1.39 -7.72
N MET A 46 11.85 2.57 -7.76
CA MET A 46 12.29 3.65 -8.63
C MET A 46 13.35 4.49 -7.91
N GLY A 47 14.62 4.10 -8.10
CA GLY A 47 15.77 4.77 -7.52
C GLY A 47 15.77 4.68 -5.98
N ARG A 48 15.59 5.82 -5.31
CA ARG A 48 15.57 5.91 -3.84
C ARG A 48 14.17 5.76 -3.23
N LEU A 49 13.11 5.78 -4.05
CA LEU A 49 11.74 5.70 -3.58
C LEU A 49 11.06 4.38 -3.99
N TRP A 50 10.22 3.89 -3.10
CA TRP A 50 9.30 2.78 -3.39
C TRP A 50 8.03 3.31 -4.02
N LYS A 51 7.63 2.66 -5.11
CA LYS A 51 6.43 2.96 -5.88
C LYS A 51 5.57 1.72 -5.98
N PHE A 52 4.27 1.89 -5.75
CA PHE A 52 3.30 0.80 -5.69
C PHE A 52 2.32 0.92 -6.84
N ARG A 53 2.01 -0.20 -7.48
CA ARG A 53 0.87 -0.29 -8.38
C ARG A 53 -0.34 -0.76 -7.59
N LYS A 54 -1.45 -0.03 -7.72
CA LYS A 54 -2.71 -0.40 -7.08
C LYS A 54 -3.14 -1.81 -7.45
N GLU A 55 -3.04 -2.16 -8.73
CA GLU A 55 -3.49 -3.44 -9.27
C GLU A 55 -2.69 -4.61 -8.72
N GLU A 56 -1.35 -4.52 -8.71
CA GLU A 56 -0.49 -5.57 -8.15
C GLU A 56 -0.69 -5.73 -6.64
N VAL A 57 -0.87 -4.61 -5.92
CA VAL A 57 -1.17 -4.67 -4.50
C VAL A 57 -2.54 -5.27 -4.24
N ASP A 58 -3.56 -4.93 -5.03
CA ASP A 58 -4.92 -5.48 -4.90
C ASP A 58 -4.91 -6.99 -5.14
N GLU A 59 -4.24 -7.45 -6.20
CA GLU A 59 -4.07 -8.87 -6.51
C GLU A 59 -3.32 -9.60 -5.38
N TRP A 60 -2.25 -9.00 -4.87
CA TRP A 60 -1.49 -9.56 -3.76
C TRP A 60 -2.30 -9.62 -2.46
N VAL A 61 -3.10 -8.59 -2.16
CA VAL A 61 -4.02 -8.58 -1.00
C VAL A 61 -5.07 -9.67 -1.17
N ARG A 62 -5.69 -9.79 -2.35
CA ARG A 62 -6.66 -10.85 -2.67
C ARG A 62 -6.06 -12.26 -2.60
N GLY A 63 -4.79 -12.40 -2.97
CA GLY A 63 -4.02 -13.64 -2.86
C GLY A 63 -3.64 -14.03 -1.44
N GLY A 64 -4.04 -13.26 -0.42
CA GLY A 64 -3.73 -13.55 0.99
C GLY A 64 -2.36 -13.04 1.44
N GLY A 65 -1.65 -12.27 0.60
CA GLY A 65 -0.38 -11.66 0.96
C GLY A 65 -0.49 -10.77 2.19
N ALA A 66 -1.57 -9.99 2.31
CA ALA A 66 -1.84 -9.14 3.47
C ALA A 66 -2.31 -9.91 4.73
N HIS A 67 -2.66 -11.19 4.61
CA HIS A 67 -3.12 -12.02 5.75
C HIS A 67 -1.93 -12.40 6.63
N GLY A 68 -1.46 -11.46 7.45
CA GLY A 68 -0.65 -11.76 8.63
C GLY A 68 -1.62 -11.92 9.79
N ALA A 69 -2.09 -13.14 10.03
CA ALA A 69 -2.72 -13.62 11.26
C ALA A 69 -3.31 -12.54 12.18
N LYS A 70 -4.47 -11.96 11.83
CA LYS A 70 -5.46 -11.44 12.77
C LYS A 70 -6.86 -11.61 12.20
N ALA A 71 -7.25 -12.87 12.01
CA ALA A 71 -8.64 -13.26 12.14
C ALA A 71 -8.93 -13.40 13.63
N GLU A 72 -9.04 -12.28 14.35
CA GLU A 72 -9.79 -12.21 15.61
C GLU A 72 -10.06 -10.75 15.97
N LYS A 73 -11.32 -10.36 15.79
CA LYS A 73 -12.11 -9.44 16.61
C LYS A 73 -13.56 -9.80 16.27
N GLU A 74 -14.10 -10.77 17.01
CA GLU A 74 -15.10 -10.55 18.10
C GLU A 74 -16.38 -9.88 17.59
#